data_AF-A0A673M1V9-F1
#
_entry.id   AF-A0A673M1V9-F1
#
_cell.length_a   1.000
_cell.length_b   1.000
_cell.length_c   1.000
_cell.angle_alpha   90.00
_cell.angle_beta   90.00
_cell.angle_gamma   90.00
#
_symmetry.space_group_name_H-M   'P 1'
#
loop_
_entity.id
_entity.type
_entity.pdbx_description
1 polymer ?
#
loop_
_entity_poly.entity_id
_entity_poly.type
_entity_poly.pdbx_seq_one_letter_code
_entity_poly.pdbx_strand_id
1 'polypeptide(L)'
;MENWSLISLCVLLGLTSRWAVSFHSYSGAGKPPIFGDYEAQRHWQEVTYNLPVHEWYFNNTNNDLNYWGLDYPPLTAYHSLVCAYVAKLLNPEWVELHASRGYESHSHKLFMRATVLFTDILIYIPAVLLYCFYFCDGSSKQKVATALCILLYPGLILIDYGHFQYNSVSLGLALWGTLGLGLGWDLFGCLAFTLTLNYKQMELYHSLPFFCYLLGKCIKQGLTGRGFFHLVKISMTVLVTFALCWMPFLSDPKQPLQVLHRLFPVGRGLFEVIHIMFLFHSLEPMLG
;
A
#
# COMPACT_ATOMS: atom_id res chain seq x y z
N MET A 1 -30.71 -3.84 15.75
CA MET A 1 -29.90 -4.99 16.21
C MET A 1 -29.52 -5.92 15.05
N GLU A 2 -30.47 -6.31 14.18
CA GLU A 2 -30.22 -7.20 13.02
C GLU A 2 -29.12 -6.73 12.05
N ASN A 3 -29.04 -5.43 11.76
CA ASN A 3 -27.99 -4.89 10.88
C ASN A 3 -26.57 -5.03 11.46
N TRP A 4 -26.42 -4.84 12.78
CA TRP A 4 -25.12 -4.96 13.44
C TRP A 4 -24.64 -6.42 13.45
N SER A 5 -25.53 -7.38 13.69
CA SER A 5 -25.17 -8.81 13.60
C SER A 5 -24.74 -9.20 12.17
N LEU A 6 -25.39 -8.67 11.14
CA LEU A 6 -25.03 -8.93 9.74
C LEU A 6 -23.67 -8.32 9.37
N ILE A 7 -23.37 -7.10 9.84
CA ILE A 7 -22.07 -6.47 9.63
C ILE A 7 -20.97 -7.27 10.34
N SER A 8 -21.17 -7.65 11.60
CA SER A 8 -20.21 -8.44 12.35
C SER A 8 -19.94 -9.78 11.67
N LEU A 9 -20.98 -10.49 11.20
CA LEU A 9 -20.82 -11.73 10.45
C LEU A 9 -20.06 -11.50 9.13
N CYS A 10 -20.36 -10.42 8.41
CA CYS A 10 -19.67 -10.05 7.19
C CYS A 10 -18.16 -9.84 7.42
N VAL A 11 -17.80 -9.09 8.45
CA VAL A 11 -16.39 -8.87 8.83
C VAL A 11 -15.73 -10.17 9.27
N LEU A 12 -16.38 -10.96 10.12
CA LEU A 12 -15.85 -12.24 10.60
C LEU A 12 -15.58 -13.23 9.46
N LEU A 13 -16.49 -13.31 8.47
CA LEU A 13 -16.28 -14.12 7.28
C LEU A 13 -15.08 -13.61 6.47
N GLY A 14 -15.01 -12.30 6.23
CA GLY A 14 -13.88 -11.68 5.55
C GLY A 14 -12.53 -11.97 6.22
N LEU A 15 -12.46 -11.84 7.54
CA LEU A 15 -11.27 -12.12 8.34
C LEU A 15 -10.91 -13.62 8.35
N THR A 16 -11.91 -14.48 8.52
CA THR A 16 -11.71 -15.94 8.53
C THR A 16 -11.18 -16.42 7.18
N SER A 17 -11.73 -15.92 6.06
CA SER A 17 -11.25 -16.29 4.72
C SER A 17 -9.80 -15.85 4.49
N ARG A 18 -9.42 -14.64 4.91
CA ARG A 18 -8.04 -14.15 4.86
C ARG A 18 -7.10 -15.01 5.68
N TRP A 19 -7.48 -15.31 6.92
CA TRP A 19 -6.67 -16.13 7.81
C TRP A 19 -6.54 -17.57 7.30
N ALA A 20 -7.59 -18.13 6.71
CA ALA A 20 -7.56 -19.46 6.10
C ALA A 20 -6.52 -19.55 4.97
N VAL A 21 -6.40 -18.51 4.12
CA VAL A 21 -5.38 -18.47 3.07
C VAL A 21 -3.97 -18.40 3.67
N SER A 22 -3.79 -17.68 4.78
CA SER A 22 -2.49 -17.47 5.42
C SER A 22 -1.77 -18.73 5.90
N PHE A 23 -2.51 -19.84 6.11
CA PHE A 23 -1.93 -21.15 6.45
C PHE A 23 -1.07 -21.74 5.33
N HIS A 24 -1.34 -21.38 4.07
CA HIS A 24 -0.63 -21.90 2.90
C HIS A 24 0.75 -21.24 2.73
N SER A 25 1.53 -21.75 1.78
CA SER A 25 2.85 -21.21 1.45
C SER A 25 2.80 -19.73 1.01
N TYR A 26 3.95 -19.07 0.96
CA TYR A 26 4.12 -17.69 0.51
C TYR A 26 5.04 -17.63 -0.72
N SER A 27 5.10 -16.46 -1.35
CA SER A 27 5.97 -16.24 -2.51
C SER A 27 7.44 -16.46 -2.13
N GLY A 28 8.09 -17.41 -2.81
CA GLY A 28 9.52 -17.70 -2.64
C GLY A 28 9.91 -18.65 -1.51
N ALA A 29 8.95 -19.29 -0.81
CA ALA A 29 9.25 -20.21 0.28
C ALA A 29 10.19 -21.36 -0.15
N GLY A 30 11.29 -21.57 0.59
CA GLY A 30 12.29 -22.59 0.30
C GLY A 30 13.00 -22.43 -1.06
N LYS A 31 13.06 -21.21 -1.61
CA LYS A 31 13.69 -20.93 -2.92
C LYS A 31 14.91 -19.99 -2.80
N PRO A 32 16.02 -20.43 -2.19
CA PRO A 32 17.26 -19.66 -2.20
C PRO A 32 17.81 -19.49 -3.65
N PRO A 33 18.65 -18.47 -3.92
CA PRO A 33 19.17 -17.50 -2.95
C PRO A 33 18.28 -16.25 -2.78
N ILE A 34 17.41 -15.94 -3.74
CA ILE A 34 16.64 -14.67 -3.77
C ILE A 34 15.28 -14.79 -3.06
N PHE A 35 14.65 -15.96 -2.97
CA PHE A 35 13.29 -16.11 -2.44
C PHE A 35 12.27 -15.26 -3.22
N GLY A 36 11.29 -14.65 -2.55
CA GLY A 36 10.16 -13.94 -3.16
C GLY A 36 9.71 -12.76 -2.32
N ASP A 37 8.51 -12.25 -2.58
CA ASP A 37 8.00 -11.01 -1.96
C ASP A 37 7.96 -11.05 -0.43
N TYR A 38 7.76 -12.23 0.17
CA TYR A 38 7.84 -12.41 1.61
C TYR A 38 9.21 -11.98 2.15
N GLU A 39 10.28 -12.41 1.48
CA GLU A 39 11.65 -12.05 1.84
C GLU A 39 11.93 -10.58 1.55
N ALA A 40 11.36 -10.01 0.49
CA ALA A 40 11.48 -8.58 0.21
C ALA A 40 10.97 -7.74 1.40
N GLN A 41 9.76 -8.05 1.87
CA GLN A 41 9.15 -7.33 3.01
C GLN A 41 9.94 -7.53 4.31
N ARG A 42 10.47 -8.73 4.56
CA ARG A 42 11.34 -8.99 5.71
C ARG A 42 12.64 -8.19 5.60
N HIS A 43 13.28 -8.20 4.44
CA HIS A 43 14.53 -7.47 4.23
C HIS A 43 14.34 -5.96 4.40
N TRP A 44 13.18 -5.40 4.00
CA TRP A 44 12.88 -3.99 4.28
C TRP A 44 12.77 -3.70 5.78
N GLN A 45 12.25 -4.63 6.58
CA GLN A 45 12.25 -4.49 8.05
C GLN A 45 13.67 -4.50 8.62
N GLU A 46 14.53 -5.43 8.17
CA GLU A 46 15.95 -5.46 8.54
C GLU A 46 16.67 -4.15 8.18
N VAL A 47 16.55 -3.68 6.94
CA VAL A 47 17.21 -2.46 6.45
C VAL A 47 16.75 -1.24 7.22
N THR A 48 15.43 -1.06 7.36
CA THR A 48 14.89 0.16 7.99
C THR A 48 15.21 0.25 9.47
N TYR A 49 15.29 -0.89 10.16
CA TYR A 49 15.64 -0.94 11.58
C TYR A 49 17.12 -0.70 11.85
N ASN A 50 18.01 -1.31 11.06
CA ASN A 50 19.44 -1.31 11.37
C ASN A 50 20.23 -0.16 10.72
N LEU A 51 19.74 0.40 9.62
CA LEU A 51 20.47 1.43 8.86
C LEU A 51 19.89 2.83 9.07
N PRO A 52 20.72 3.87 9.04
CA PRO A 52 20.23 5.23 9.07
C PRO A 52 19.39 5.53 7.82
N VAL A 53 18.39 6.42 7.95
CA VAL A 53 17.39 6.69 6.91
C VAL A 53 18.00 7.04 5.55
N HIS A 54 19.15 7.71 5.54
CA HIS A 54 19.84 8.10 4.31
C HIS A 54 20.51 6.95 3.55
N GLU A 55 20.57 5.75 4.13
CA GLU A 55 21.11 4.54 3.49
C GLU A 55 20.03 3.60 2.94
N TRP A 56 18.75 3.79 3.30
CA TRP A 56 17.67 2.85 2.98
C TRP A 56 17.51 2.58 1.48
N TYR A 57 17.77 3.59 0.64
CA TYR A 57 17.62 3.53 -0.81
C TYR A 57 18.95 3.51 -1.58
N PHE A 58 20.08 3.37 -0.89
CA PHE A 58 21.42 3.42 -1.48
C PHE A 58 22.11 2.07 -1.38
N ASN A 59 22.86 1.75 -2.44
CA ASN A 59 23.69 0.55 -2.45
C ASN A 59 24.97 0.81 -1.65
N ASN A 60 25.25 -0.02 -0.66
CA ASN A 60 26.46 0.05 0.15
C ASN A 60 26.84 -1.35 0.69
N THR A 61 27.84 -1.44 1.56
CA THR A 61 28.29 -2.72 2.13
C THR A 61 27.24 -3.41 3.00
N ASN A 62 26.31 -2.65 3.58
CA ASN A 62 25.24 -3.14 4.46
C ASN A 62 23.89 -3.29 3.73
N ASN A 63 23.69 -2.63 2.59
CA ASN A 63 22.46 -2.65 1.81
C ASN A 63 22.77 -2.94 0.34
N ASP A 64 22.50 -4.19 -0.10
CA ASP A 64 22.65 -4.58 -1.49
C ASP A 64 21.31 -4.39 -2.21
N LEU A 65 21.22 -3.37 -3.08
CA LEU A 65 19.99 -3.06 -3.77
C LEU A 65 19.55 -4.11 -4.81
N ASN A 66 20.42 -5.08 -5.14
CA ASN A 66 20.08 -6.24 -5.97
C ASN A 66 19.40 -7.35 -5.16
N TYR A 67 19.54 -7.34 -3.84
CA TYR A 67 18.85 -8.24 -2.93
C TYR A 67 17.65 -7.52 -2.31
N TRP A 68 16.54 -7.47 -3.04
CA TRP A 68 15.28 -6.85 -2.58
C TRP A 68 15.42 -5.41 -2.02
N GLY A 69 16.25 -4.57 -2.66
CA GLY A 69 16.38 -3.18 -2.26
C GLY A 69 15.04 -2.44 -2.30
N LEU A 70 14.84 -1.51 -1.37
CA LEU A 70 13.59 -0.77 -1.21
C LEU A 70 13.21 -0.03 -2.51
N ASP A 71 11.99 -0.27 -3.00
CA ASP A 71 11.46 0.24 -4.27
C ASP A 71 10.08 0.90 -4.11
N TYR A 72 9.60 1.05 -2.86
CA TYR A 72 8.35 1.71 -2.51
C TYR A 72 8.61 3.07 -1.83
N PRO A 73 7.62 3.99 -1.82
CA PRO A 73 7.85 5.34 -1.31
C PRO A 73 7.96 5.37 0.23
N PRO A 74 8.36 6.52 0.81
CA PRO A 74 8.75 6.61 2.21
C PRO A 74 7.74 6.05 3.23
N LEU A 75 6.43 6.14 2.97
CA LEU A 75 5.43 5.64 3.92
C LEU A 75 5.50 4.12 4.09
N THR A 76 5.84 3.38 3.03
CA THR A 76 6.09 1.93 3.13
C THR A 76 7.34 1.65 3.95
N ALA A 77 8.42 2.41 3.75
CA ALA A 77 9.63 2.25 4.55
C ALA A 77 9.37 2.50 6.05
N TYR A 78 8.59 3.51 6.41
CA TYR A 78 8.18 3.73 7.81
C TYR A 78 7.27 2.62 8.33
N HIS A 79 6.37 2.08 7.51
CA HIS A 79 5.57 0.93 7.89
C HIS A 79 6.45 -0.30 8.17
N SER A 80 7.40 -0.62 7.29
CA SER A 80 8.40 -1.66 7.52
C SER A 80 9.19 -1.39 8.80
N LEU A 81 9.60 -0.15 9.08
CA LEU A 81 10.28 0.22 10.31
C LEU A 81 9.44 -0.09 11.56
N VAL A 82 8.16 0.29 11.56
CA VAL A 82 7.24 -0.01 12.68
C VAL A 82 7.10 -1.52 12.89
N CYS A 83 6.91 -2.29 11.81
CA CYS A 83 6.91 -3.75 11.89
C CYS A 83 8.23 -4.29 12.45
N ALA A 84 9.37 -3.74 12.02
CA ALA A 84 10.69 -4.18 12.45
C ALA A 84 10.94 -3.95 13.95
N TYR A 85 10.45 -2.84 14.51
CA TYR A 85 10.48 -2.62 15.96
C TYR A 85 9.71 -3.71 16.72
N VAL A 86 8.52 -4.09 16.24
CA VAL A 86 7.75 -5.18 16.85
C VAL A 86 8.46 -6.52 16.65
N ALA A 87 9.01 -6.78 15.46
CA ALA A 87 9.78 -7.98 15.16
C ALA A 87 10.97 -8.13 16.12
N LYS A 88 11.76 -7.06 16.31
CA LYS A 88 12.90 -7.03 17.23
C LYS A 88 12.52 -7.38 18.66
N LEU A 89 11.36 -6.90 19.13
CA LEU A 89 10.86 -7.17 20.47
C LEU A 89 10.46 -8.64 20.65
N LEU A 90 9.96 -9.29 19.60
CA LEU A 90 9.50 -10.68 19.64
C LEU A 90 10.64 -11.68 19.44
N ASN A 91 11.45 -11.48 18.40
CA ASN A 91 12.65 -12.24 18.14
C ASN A 91 13.68 -11.39 17.35
N PRO A 92 14.81 -11.01 17.97
CA PRO A 92 15.85 -10.23 17.34
C PRO A 92 16.44 -10.81 16.05
N GLU A 93 16.43 -12.14 15.89
CA GLU A 93 17.00 -12.84 14.73
C GLU A 93 16.23 -12.53 13.43
N TRP A 94 14.96 -12.12 13.50
CA TRP A 94 14.14 -11.86 12.31
C TRP A 94 14.62 -10.65 11.49
N VAL A 95 15.29 -9.72 12.17
CA VAL A 95 15.75 -8.43 11.62
C VAL A 95 17.25 -8.22 11.88
N GLU A 96 18.00 -9.28 12.14
CA GLU A 96 19.44 -9.17 12.37
C GLU A 96 20.19 -8.86 11.08
N LEU A 97 20.91 -7.74 11.06
CA LEU A 97 21.66 -7.31 9.88
C LEU A 97 22.68 -8.37 9.47
N HIS A 98 22.71 -8.73 8.18
CA HIS A 98 23.61 -9.74 7.57
C HIS A 98 23.33 -11.21 7.94
N ALA A 99 22.63 -11.49 9.03
CA ALA A 99 22.32 -12.86 9.47
C ALA A 99 20.90 -13.31 9.09
N SER A 100 19.96 -12.38 8.98
CA SER A 100 18.53 -12.69 8.80
C SER A 100 18.08 -12.86 7.34
N ARG A 101 18.99 -12.76 6.36
CA ARG A 101 18.67 -12.95 4.93
C ARG A 101 18.17 -14.38 4.67
N GLY A 102 16.99 -14.47 4.07
CA GLY A 102 16.33 -15.76 3.81
C GLY A 102 15.83 -16.47 5.06
N TYR A 103 15.57 -15.75 6.16
CA TYR A 103 15.12 -16.36 7.42
C TYR A 103 13.71 -16.96 7.29
N GLU A 104 13.62 -18.28 7.47
CA GLU A 104 12.36 -19.02 7.43
C GLU A 104 12.09 -19.70 8.78
N SER A 105 10.94 -19.37 9.40
CA SER A 105 10.42 -20.10 10.55
C SER A 105 8.90 -19.97 10.61
N HIS A 106 8.26 -20.91 11.32
CA HIS A 106 6.81 -20.88 11.49
C HIS A 106 6.35 -19.65 12.30
N SER A 107 7.09 -19.26 13.34
CA SER A 107 6.78 -18.10 14.17
C SER A 107 6.95 -16.79 13.41
N HIS A 108 8.00 -16.66 12.60
CA HIS A 108 8.19 -15.50 11.73
C HIS A 108 7.08 -15.38 10.69
N LYS A 109 6.68 -16.50 10.05
CA LYS A 109 5.53 -16.53 9.14
C LYS A 109 4.26 -16.05 9.82
N LEU A 110 3.98 -16.52 11.04
CA LEU A 110 2.80 -16.11 11.79
C LEU A 110 2.82 -14.60 12.08
N PHE A 111 3.95 -14.07 12.53
CA PHE A 111 4.15 -12.64 12.78
C PHE A 111 3.87 -11.82 11.52
N MET A 112 4.50 -12.18 10.41
CA MET A 112 4.34 -11.51 9.12
C MET A 112 2.89 -11.55 8.62
N ARG A 113 2.18 -12.68 8.76
CA ARG A 113 0.75 -12.75 8.39
C ARG A 113 -0.13 -11.90 9.30
N ALA A 114 0.22 -11.79 10.58
CA ALA A 114 -0.50 -10.96 11.54
C ALA A 114 -0.34 -9.46 11.25
N THR A 115 0.81 -8.99 10.78
CA THR A 115 1.00 -7.58 10.42
C THR A 115 0.12 -7.18 9.23
N VAL A 116 0.01 -8.04 8.20
CA VAL A 116 -0.92 -7.83 7.07
C VAL A 116 -2.36 -7.72 7.59
N LEU A 117 -2.79 -8.69 8.40
CA LEU A 117 -4.14 -8.70 8.99
C LEU A 117 -4.43 -7.45 9.81
N PHE A 118 -3.47 -7.02 10.63
CA PHE A 118 -3.62 -5.85 11.49
C PHE A 118 -3.86 -4.59 10.66
N THR A 119 -3.06 -4.36 9.61
CA THR A 119 -3.24 -3.19 8.75
C THR A 119 -4.54 -3.22 7.96
N ASP A 120 -5.01 -4.40 7.54
CA ASP A 120 -6.29 -4.59 6.85
C ASP A 120 -7.47 -4.21 7.75
N ILE A 121 -7.46 -4.68 9.02
CA ILE A 121 -8.46 -4.34 10.04
C ILE A 121 -8.49 -2.83 10.33
N LEU A 122 -7.32 -2.18 10.37
CA LEU A 122 -7.24 -0.76 10.70
C LEU A 122 -7.64 0.15 9.53
N ILE A 123 -7.32 -0.23 8.30
CA ILE A 123 -7.38 0.71 7.16
C ILE A 123 -8.44 0.29 6.15
N TYR A 124 -8.35 -0.92 5.59
CA TYR A 124 -9.15 -1.34 4.44
C TYR A 124 -10.56 -1.75 4.82
N ILE A 125 -10.74 -2.63 5.82
CA ILE A 125 -12.06 -3.11 6.23
C ILE A 125 -12.99 -1.95 6.64
N PRO A 126 -12.57 -0.98 7.48
CA PRO A 126 -13.40 0.16 7.82
C PRO A 126 -13.75 1.02 6.60
N ALA A 127 -12.80 1.24 5.69
CA ALA A 127 -13.04 2.00 4.47
C ALA A 127 -14.11 1.34 3.58
N VAL A 128 -14.03 0.02 3.38
CA VAL A 128 -15.02 -0.74 2.60
C VAL A 128 -16.41 -0.66 3.22
N LEU A 129 -16.51 -0.88 4.53
CA LEU A 129 -17.79 -0.80 5.23
C LEU A 129 -18.41 0.58 5.09
N LEU A 130 -17.66 1.63 5.40
CA LEU A 130 -18.16 3.00 5.31
C LEU A 130 -18.54 3.36 3.88
N TYR A 131 -17.73 2.97 2.89
CA TYR A 131 -18.05 3.21 1.49
C TYR A 131 -19.39 2.58 1.10
N CYS A 132 -19.61 1.32 1.43
CA CYS A 132 -20.87 0.63 1.15
C CYS A 132 -22.05 1.28 1.88
N PHE A 133 -21.87 1.74 3.11
CA PHE A 133 -22.97 2.35 3.87
C PHE A 133 -23.35 3.75 3.38
N TYR A 134 -22.37 4.56 2.98
CA TYR A 134 -22.59 5.94 2.53
C TYR A 134 -22.91 6.08 1.03
N PHE A 135 -22.28 5.28 0.17
CA PHE A 135 -22.32 5.50 -1.29
C PHE A 135 -23.01 4.41 -2.10
N CYS A 136 -23.21 3.20 -1.56
CA CYS A 136 -24.03 2.21 -2.26
C CYS A 136 -25.52 2.46 -2.01
N ASP A 137 -26.32 2.34 -3.07
CA ASP A 137 -27.77 2.38 -3.00
C ASP A 137 -28.37 1.06 -2.51
N GLY A 138 -29.62 1.12 -2.04
CA GLY A 138 -30.39 -0.06 -1.63
C GLY A 138 -30.52 -0.24 -0.11
N SER A 139 -31.18 -1.33 0.26
CA SER A 139 -31.45 -1.70 1.65
C SER A 139 -30.17 -2.02 2.41
N SER A 140 -30.21 -1.97 3.76
CA SER A 140 -29.05 -2.32 4.59
C SER A 140 -28.51 -3.72 4.30
N LYS A 141 -29.37 -4.69 3.96
CA LYS A 141 -28.96 -6.06 3.59
C LYS A 141 -28.19 -6.08 2.27
N GLN A 142 -28.62 -5.29 1.27
CA GLN A 142 -27.89 -5.14 0.01
C GLN A 142 -26.53 -4.48 0.22
N LYS A 143 -26.45 -3.42 1.03
CA LYS A 143 -25.18 -2.76 1.37
C LYS A 143 -24.20 -3.71 2.06
N VAL A 144 -24.69 -4.52 3.01
CA VAL A 144 -23.87 -5.57 3.67
C VAL A 144 -23.43 -6.63 2.67
N ALA A 145 -24.29 -7.05 1.74
CA ALA A 145 -23.94 -8.00 0.70
C ALA A 145 -22.85 -7.45 -0.24
N THR A 146 -22.95 -6.18 -0.65
CA THR A 146 -21.92 -5.51 -1.44
C THR A 146 -20.59 -5.44 -0.68
N ALA A 147 -20.63 -5.06 0.61
CA ALA A 147 -19.44 -5.08 1.46
C ALA A 147 -18.83 -6.49 1.55
N LEU A 148 -19.66 -7.53 1.70
CA LEU A 148 -19.20 -8.91 1.75
C LEU A 148 -18.52 -9.31 0.44
N CYS A 149 -19.09 -8.96 -0.72
CA CYS A 149 -18.48 -9.23 -2.03
C CYS A 149 -17.11 -8.55 -2.18
N ILE A 150 -16.97 -7.29 -1.75
CA ILE A 150 -15.69 -6.57 -1.79
C ILE A 150 -14.68 -7.19 -0.82
N LEU A 151 -15.11 -7.50 0.41
CA LEU A 151 -14.25 -8.09 1.42
C LEU A 151 -13.81 -9.51 1.02
N LEU A 152 -14.65 -10.28 0.31
CA LEU A 152 -14.34 -11.63 -0.17
C LEU A 152 -13.71 -11.65 -1.57
N TYR A 153 -13.31 -10.51 -2.12
CA TYR A 153 -12.67 -10.47 -3.44
C TYR A 153 -11.40 -11.34 -3.45
N PRO A 154 -11.38 -12.46 -4.21
CA PRO A 154 -10.34 -13.47 -4.08
C PRO A 154 -8.97 -12.97 -4.53
N GLY A 155 -8.92 -12.07 -5.53
CA GLY A 155 -7.66 -11.54 -6.04
C GLY A 155 -6.85 -10.82 -4.96
N LEU A 156 -7.48 -9.92 -4.21
CA LEU A 156 -6.79 -9.20 -3.14
C LEU A 156 -6.40 -10.13 -1.99
N ILE A 157 -7.29 -11.05 -1.59
CA ILE A 157 -6.99 -12.01 -0.52
C ILE A 157 -5.79 -12.89 -0.89
N LEU A 158 -5.77 -13.47 -2.10
CA LEU A 158 -4.69 -14.35 -2.52
C LEU A 158 -3.36 -13.63 -2.66
N ILE A 159 -3.37 -12.37 -3.10
CA ILE A 159 -2.13 -11.58 -3.22
C ILE A 159 -1.62 -11.17 -1.83
N ASP A 160 -2.45 -10.60 -0.96
CA ASP A 160 -1.98 -10.10 0.33
C ASP A 160 -1.71 -11.24 1.33
N TYR A 161 -2.62 -12.20 1.45
CA TYR A 161 -2.56 -13.28 2.45
C TYR A 161 -1.99 -14.60 1.92
N GLY A 162 -1.88 -14.76 0.61
CA GLY A 162 -1.18 -15.89 -0.04
C GLY A 162 0.23 -15.47 -0.44
N HIS A 163 0.34 -14.63 -1.46
CA HIS A 163 1.63 -14.19 -2.03
C HIS A 163 2.51 -13.43 -1.03
N PHE A 164 1.89 -12.69 -0.10
CA PHE A 164 2.50 -11.81 0.90
C PHE A 164 2.78 -10.40 0.38
N GLN A 165 1.76 -9.55 0.48
CA GLN A 165 1.81 -8.15 0.05
C GLN A 165 0.94 -7.28 0.98
N TYR A 166 1.19 -5.97 0.96
CA TYR A 166 0.40 -4.98 1.72
C TYR A 166 -0.44 -4.08 0.80
N ASN A 167 -1.13 -4.63 -0.21
CA ASN A 167 -1.93 -3.81 -1.13
C ASN A 167 -3.15 -3.18 -0.45
N SER A 168 -3.75 -3.89 0.51
CA SER A 168 -4.94 -3.44 1.22
C SER A 168 -4.72 -2.09 1.93
N VAL A 169 -3.51 -1.79 2.38
CA VAL A 169 -3.18 -0.48 2.97
C VAL A 169 -3.35 0.64 1.95
N SER A 170 -2.72 0.47 0.79
CA SER A 170 -2.76 1.47 -0.29
C SER A 170 -4.18 1.68 -0.81
N LEU A 171 -4.87 0.59 -1.13
CA LEU A 171 -6.25 0.62 -1.61
C LEU A 171 -7.22 1.17 -0.55
N GLY A 172 -7.01 0.83 0.72
CA GLY A 172 -7.81 1.33 1.83
C GLY A 172 -7.64 2.84 2.01
N LEU A 173 -6.40 3.35 1.94
CA LEU A 173 -6.14 4.80 1.97
C LEU A 173 -6.76 5.51 0.75
N ALA A 174 -6.71 4.90 -0.44
CA ALA A 174 -7.36 5.46 -1.63
C ALA A 174 -8.88 5.56 -1.43
N LEU A 175 -9.48 4.51 -0.86
CA LEU A 175 -10.90 4.46 -0.56
C LEU A 175 -11.29 5.47 0.52
N TRP A 176 -10.47 5.67 1.55
CA TRP A 176 -10.61 6.77 2.51
C TRP A 176 -10.52 8.14 1.83
N GLY A 177 -9.65 8.29 0.84
CA GLY A 177 -9.58 9.44 -0.05
C GLY A 177 -10.94 9.71 -0.71
N THR A 178 -11.48 8.72 -1.41
CA THR A 178 -12.78 8.79 -2.10
C THR A 178 -13.92 9.08 -1.13
N LEU A 179 -13.93 8.43 0.03
CA LEU A 179 -14.90 8.68 1.11
C LEU A 179 -14.86 10.15 1.56
N GLY A 180 -13.66 10.65 1.85
CA GLY A 180 -13.46 12.04 2.26
C GLY A 180 -13.98 13.03 1.22
N LEU A 181 -13.64 12.82 -0.06
CA LEU A 181 -14.12 13.67 -1.15
C LEU A 181 -15.65 13.60 -1.30
N GLY A 182 -16.22 12.40 -1.29
CA GLY A 182 -17.67 12.20 -1.45
C GLY A 182 -18.50 12.78 -0.31
N LEU A 183 -17.98 12.79 0.92
CA LEU A 183 -18.61 13.42 2.10
C LEU A 183 -18.32 14.92 2.21
N GLY A 184 -17.53 15.48 1.29
CA GLY A 184 -17.14 16.89 1.27
C GLY A 184 -16.01 17.26 2.24
N TRP A 185 -15.36 16.28 2.86
CA TRP A 185 -14.15 16.45 3.68
C TRP A 185 -12.90 16.51 2.80
N ASP A 186 -12.84 17.50 1.92
CA ASP A 186 -11.84 17.53 0.83
C ASP A 186 -10.40 17.45 1.33
N LEU A 187 -10.07 18.15 2.42
CA LEU A 187 -8.72 18.13 2.98
C LEU A 187 -8.33 16.75 3.51
N PHE A 188 -9.26 16.05 4.16
CA PHE A 188 -9.03 14.67 4.60
C PHE A 188 -8.89 13.73 3.40
N GLY A 189 -9.74 13.90 2.38
CA GLY A 189 -9.66 13.11 1.15
C GLY A 189 -8.31 13.29 0.44
N CYS A 190 -7.82 14.53 0.35
CA CYS A 190 -6.50 14.85 -0.21
C CYS A 190 -5.35 14.28 0.63
N LEU A 191 -5.44 14.39 1.96
CA LEU A 191 -4.46 13.81 2.88
C LEU A 191 -4.37 12.29 2.68
N ALA A 192 -5.50 11.59 2.74
CA ALA A 192 -5.57 10.14 2.59
C ALA A 192 -5.02 9.69 1.23
N PHE A 193 -5.43 10.36 0.13
CA PHE A 193 -4.92 10.03 -1.20
C PHE A 193 -3.43 10.37 -1.37
N THR A 194 -2.93 11.43 -0.73
CA THR A 194 -1.49 11.73 -0.74
C THR A 194 -0.71 10.65 0.02
N LEU A 195 -1.22 10.17 1.15
CA LEU A 195 -0.63 9.04 1.88
C LEU A 195 -0.66 7.76 1.04
N THR A 196 -1.72 7.50 0.29
CA THR A 196 -1.78 6.41 -0.69
C THR A 196 -0.60 6.44 -1.66
N LEU A 197 -0.35 7.60 -2.29
CA LEU A 197 0.76 7.75 -3.25
C LEU A 197 2.14 7.55 -2.59
N ASN A 198 2.25 7.91 -1.30
CA ASN A 198 3.46 7.69 -0.52
C ASN A 198 3.61 6.26 0.00
N TYR A 199 2.55 5.44 -0.09
CA TYR A 199 2.58 4.03 0.27
C TYR A 199 2.90 3.16 -0.95
N LYS A 200 2.22 3.36 -2.08
CA LYS A 200 2.46 2.62 -3.33
C LYS A 200 2.27 3.53 -4.54
N GLN A 201 3.34 3.72 -5.32
CA GLN A 201 3.34 4.59 -6.49
C GLN A 201 2.37 4.15 -7.60
N MET A 202 1.97 2.88 -7.62
CA MET A 202 1.00 2.34 -8.59
C MET A 202 -0.38 3.00 -8.50
N GLU A 203 -0.70 3.62 -7.36
CA GLU A 203 -1.95 4.35 -7.18
C GLU A 203 -2.01 5.69 -7.92
N LEU A 204 -0.92 6.07 -8.59
CA LEU A 204 -0.94 7.17 -9.56
C LEU A 204 -1.98 6.98 -10.65
N TYR A 205 -2.42 5.75 -10.94
CA TYR A 205 -3.53 5.47 -11.86
C TYR A 205 -4.83 6.17 -11.45
N HIS A 206 -5.04 6.42 -10.15
CA HIS A 206 -6.21 7.11 -9.62
C HIS A 206 -6.01 8.63 -9.48
N SER A 207 -4.81 9.15 -9.75
CA SER A 207 -4.48 10.56 -9.49
C SER A 207 -5.28 11.53 -10.36
N LEU A 208 -5.50 11.20 -11.64
CA LEU A 208 -6.20 12.06 -12.58
C LEU A 208 -7.69 12.28 -12.19
N PRO A 209 -8.48 11.24 -11.85
CA PRO A 209 -9.82 11.43 -11.30
C PRO A 209 -9.86 12.32 -10.05
N PHE A 210 -8.97 12.10 -9.08
CA PHE A 210 -8.90 12.91 -7.86
C PHE A 210 -8.59 14.38 -8.18
N PHE A 211 -7.60 14.62 -9.04
CA PHE A 211 -7.21 15.95 -9.48
C PHE A 211 -8.36 16.68 -10.17
N CYS A 212 -8.99 16.05 -11.18
CA CYS A 212 -10.08 16.65 -11.94
C CYS A 212 -11.30 16.94 -11.06
N TYR A 213 -11.63 16.06 -10.11
CA TYR A 213 -12.73 16.28 -9.17
C TYR A 213 -12.49 17.51 -8.30
N LEU A 214 -11.32 17.59 -7.65
CA LEU A 214 -10.95 18.68 -6.76
C LEU A 214 -10.85 20.02 -7.51
N LEU A 215 -10.21 20.01 -8.68
CA LEU A 215 -10.09 21.19 -9.54
C LEU A 215 -11.47 21.66 -10.02
N GLY A 216 -12.33 20.74 -10.47
CA GLY A 216 -13.71 21.04 -10.88
C GLY A 216 -14.52 21.65 -9.73
N LYS A 217 -14.35 21.15 -8.51
CA LYS A 217 -14.96 21.72 -7.30
C LYS A 217 -14.48 23.14 -7.03
N CYS A 218 -13.19 23.40 -7.17
CA CYS A 218 -12.61 24.75 -7.03
C CYS A 218 -13.13 25.71 -8.11
N ILE A 219 -13.19 25.28 -9.37
CA ILE A 219 -13.71 26.08 -10.48
C ILE A 219 -15.17 26.43 -10.25
N LYS A 220 -16.00 25.48 -9.84
CA LYS A 220 -17.43 25.69 -9.53
C LYS A 220 -17.64 26.70 -8.40
N GLN A 221 -16.70 26.81 -7.48
CA GLN A 221 -16.72 27.79 -6.38
C GLN A 221 -16.09 29.15 -6.73
N GLY A 222 -15.60 29.32 -7.97
CA GLY A 222 -15.00 30.55 -8.49
C GLY A 222 -13.50 30.69 -8.16
N LEU A 223 -12.65 30.66 -9.21
CA LEU A 223 -11.19 30.74 -9.10
C LEU A 223 -10.63 32.10 -8.69
N THR A 224 -11.45 33.14 -8.59
CA THR A 224 -11.07 34.46 -8.07
C THR A 224 -11.58 34.72 -6.66
N GLY A 225 -12.29 33.75 -6.07
CA GLY A 225 -12.93 33.88 -4.75
C GLY A 225 -12.74 32.64 -3.88
N ARG A 226 -13.84 32.04 -3.41
CA ARG A 226 -13.81 30.89 -2.48
C ARG A 226 -13.09 29.69 -3.06
N GLY A 227 -13.23 29.43 -4.36
CA GLY A 227 -12.54 28.36 -5.07
C GLY A 227 -11.02 28.50 -5.04
N PHE A 228 -10.48 29.72 -5.12
CA PHE A 228 -9.04 29.97 -4.99
C PHE A 228 -8.54 29.58 -3.60
N PHE A 229 -9.19 30.05 -2.54
CA PHE A 229 -8.81 29.71 -1.17
C PHE A 229 -8.91 28.21 -0.91
N HIS A 230 -9.90 27.53 -1.50
CA HIS A 230 -10.03 26.09 -1.40
C HIS A 230 -8.89 25.36 -2.11
N LEU A 231 -8.53 25.79 -3.33
CA LEU A 231 -7.38 25.26 -4.07
C LEU A 231 -6.07 25.44 -3.30
N VAL A 232 -5.86 26.60 -2.67
CA VAL A 232 -4.69 26.86 -1.82
C VAL A 232 -4.66 25.90 -0.64
N LYS A 233 -5.79 25.69 0.07
CA LYS A 233 -5.85 24.73 1.18
C LYS A 233 -5.54 23.30 0.73
N ILE A 234 -6.11 22.86 -0.38
CA ILE A 234 -5.84 21.53 -0.95
C ILE A 234 -4.35 21.40 -1.29
N SER A 235 -3.79 22.37 -2.00
CA SER A 235 -2.38 22.37 -2.42
C SER A 235 -1.46 22.33 -1.21
N MET A 236 -1.75 23.13 -0.18
CA MET A 236 -0.99 23.12 1.08
C MET A 236 -1.09 21.76 1.78
N THR A 237 -2.27 21.14 1.86
CA THR A 237 -2.42 19.80 2.46
C THR A 237 -1.56 18.77 1.74
N VAL A 238 -1.58 18.76 0.41
CA VAL A 238 -0.76 17.84 -0.40
C VAL A 238 0.72 18.09 -0.18
N LEU A 239 1.18 19.35 -0.29
CA LEU A 239 2.59 19.72 -0.12
C LEU A 239 3.11 19.40 1.28
N VAL A 240 2.35 19.73 2.33
CA VAL A 240 2.73 19.44 3.72
C VAL A 240 2.78 17.93 3.95
N THR A 241 1.83 17.17 3.43
CA THR A 241 1.82 15.70 3.58
C THR A 241 3.05 15.08 2.91
N PHE A 242 3.36 15.48 1.66
CA PHE A 242 4.59 15.06 0.98
C PHE A 242 5.84 15.49 1.76
N ALA A 243 5.91 16.73 2.21
CA ALA A 243 7.05 17.23 2.97
C ALA A 243 7.27 16.42 4.25
N LEU A 244 6.22 16.07 4.98
CA LEU A 244 6.31 15.25 6.19
C LEU A 244 6.78 13.82 5.90
N CYS A 245 6.23 13.16 4.87
CA CYS A 245 6.66 11.82 4.47
C CYS A 245 8.12 11.81 4.00
N TRP A 246 8.54 12.84 3.27
CA TRP A 246 9.87 12.92 2.65
C TRP A 246 10.90 13.64 3.51
N MET A 247 10.52 14.21 4.65
CA MET A 247 11.34 15.10 5.48
C MET A 247 12.79 14.59 5.70
N PRO A 248 13.04 13.33 6.08
CA PRO A 248 14.40 12.83 6.29
C PRO A 248 15.27 12.81 5.03
N PHE A 249 14.63 12.69 3.87
CA PHE A 249 15.30 12.62 2.57
C PHE A 249 15.56 14.02 1.99
N LEU A 250 14.90 15.08 2.46
CA LEU A 250 15.04 16.42 1.87
C LEU A 250 16.36 17.13 2.19
N SER A 251 17.19 16.58 3.08
CA SER A 251 18.43 17.22 3.55
C SER A 251 19.53 17.31 2.47
N ASP A 252 19.59 16.32 1.57
CA ASP A 252 20.53 16.30 0.44
C ASP A 252 19.72 16.05 -0.84
N PRO A 253 19.79 16.93 -1.87
CA PRO A 253 19.10 16.75 -3.14
C PRO A 253 19.34 15.40 -3.85
N LYS A 254 20.46 14.71 -3.56
CA LYS A 254 20.74 13.37 -4.09
C LYS A 254 19.79 12.31 -3.54
N GLN A 255 19.32 12.46 -2.30
CA GLN A 255 18.44 11.50 -1.66
C GLN A 255 17.04 11.40 -2.28
N PRO A 256 16.26 12.49 -2.44
CA PRO A 256 14.94 12.37 -3.04
C PRO A 256 15.05 11.93 -4.50
N LEU A 257 16.11 12.31 -5.22
CA LEU A 257 16.37 11.84 -6.58
C LEU A 257 16.62 10.32 -6.62
N GLN A 258 17.41 9.80 -5.68
CA GLN A 258 17.63 8.36 -5.57
C GLN A 258 16.34 7.61 -5.25
N VAL A 259 15.54 8.10 -4.30
CA VAL A 259 14.23 7.50 -3.98
C VAL A 259 13.35 7.49 -5.24
N LEU A 260 13.23 8.61 -5.96
CA LEU A 260 12.45 8.70 -7.21
C LEU A 260 12.95 7.73 -8.29
N HIS A 261 14.27 7.58 -8.45
CA HIS A 261 14.85 6.62 -9.40
C HIS A 261 14.53 5.16 -9.03
N ARG A 262 14.45 4.83 -7.73
CA ARG A 262 14.00 3.52 -7.25
C ARG A 262 12.51 3.29 -7.49
N LEU A 263 11.68 4.31 -7.27
CA LEU A 263 10.22 4.24 -7.45
C LEU A 263 9.81 4.08 -8.92
N PHE A 264 10.49 4.81 -9.80
CA PHE A 264 10.27 4.82 -11.24
C PHE A 264 11.54 4.40 -11.95
N PRO A 265 11.83 3.08 -12.02
CA PRO A 265 13.02 2.58 -12.70
C PRO A 265 12.84 2.77 -14.21
N VAL A 266 13.26 3.93 -14.72
CA VAL A 266 13.27 4.23 -16.15
C VAL A 266 14.40 3.40 -16.78
N GLY A 267 14.06 2.30 -17.45
CA GLY A 267 15.03 1.51 -18.22
C GLY A 267 15.16 0.02 -17.89
N ARG A 268 14.31 -0.57 -17.02
CA ARG A 268 14.11 -2.03 -17.10
C ARG A 268 13.27 -2.31 -18.35
N GLY A 269 13.76 -3.15 -19.26
CA GLY A 269 13.04 -3.51 -20.47
C GLY A 269 11.61 -3.94 -20.14
N LEU A 270 10.63 -3.13 -20.53
CA LEU A 270 9.20 -3.39 -20.34
C LEU A 270 8.76 -4.74 -20.94
N PHE A 271 9.60 -5.35 -21.77
CA PHE A 271 9.36 -6.58 -22.53
C PHE A 271 9.73 -7.89 -21.79
N GLU A 272 10.49 -7.84 -20.69
CA GLU A 272 10.94 -9.09 -20.02
C GLU A 272 9.92 -9.66 -19.03
N VAL A 273 8.86 -8.91 -18.70
CA VAL A 273 7.82 -9.33 -17.72
C VAL A 273 6.42 -9.37 -18.37
N ILE A 274 6.33 -9.48 -19.70
CA ILE A 274 5.04 -9.54 -20.42
C ILE A 274 4.48 -10.97 -20.40
N HIS A 275 4.11 -11.41 -19.20
CA HIS A 275 3.00 -12.36 -18.99
C HIS A 275 1.85 -11.68 -18.24
N ILE A 276 1.73 -10.37 -18.38
CA ILE A 276 0.58 -9.60 -17.94
C ILE A 276 -0.30 -9.41 -19.17
N MET A 277 -1.60 -9.68 -19.01
CA MET A 277 -2.67 -9.63 -20.03
C MET A 277 -2.88 -8.20 -20.57
N PHE A 278 -1.86 -7.65 -21.21
CA PHE A 278 -1.88 -6.37 -21.90
C PHE A 278 -2.25 -6.58 -23.37
N LEU A 279 -2.95 -5.59 -23.93
CA LEU A 279 -3.38 -5.51 -25.34
C LEU A 279 -2.26 -5.82 -26.36
N PHE A 280 -0.99 -5.64 -25.98
CA PHE A 280 0.18 -5.91 -26.81
C PHE A 280 0.44 -7.40 -27.07
N HIS A 281 0.09 -8.29 -26.14
CA HIS A 281 0.24 -9.74 -26.35
C HIS A 281 -0.64 -10.25 -27.51
N SER A 282 -1.80 -9.62 -27.71
CA SER A 282 -2.71 -9.95 -28.82
C SER A 282 -2.24 -9.42 -30.18
N LEU A 283 -1.27 -8.51 -30.22
CA LEU A 283 -0.76 -7.87 -31.44
C LEU A 283 0.56 -8.46 -31.92
N GLU A 284 1.30 -9.16 -31.06
CA GLU A 284 2.56 -9.83 -31.39
C GLU A 284 2.43 -10.88 -32.53
N PRO A 285 1.37 -11.71 -32.60
CA PRO A 285 1.21 -12.68 -33.68
C PRO A 285 0.81 -12.06 -35.03
N MET A 286 0.49 -10.76 -35.08
CA MET A 286 0.02 -10.09 -36.31
C MET A 286 1.10 -9.25 -37.01
N LEU A 287 2.30 -9.17 -36.44
CA LEU A 287 3.43 -8.41 -36.99
C LEU A 287 4.64 -9.29 -37.35
N GLY A 288 4.45 -10.62 -37.41
CA GLY A 288 5.44 -11.59 -37.89
C GLY A 288 5.13 -12.11 -39.28
#